data_AF-A0A2M7LMM7-F1
#
_entry.id   AF-A0A2M7LMM7-F1
#
_cell.length_a   1.000
_cell.length_b   1.000
_cell.length_c   1.000
_cell.angle_alpha   90.00
_cell.angle_beta   90.00
_cell.angle_gamma   90.00
#
_symmetry.space_group_name_H-M   'P 1'
#
loop_
_entity.id
_entity.type
_entity.pdbx_description
1 polymer ?
#
loop_
_entity_poly.entity_id
_entity_poly.type
_entity_poly.pdbx_seq_one_letter_code
_entity_poly.pdbx_strand_id
1 'polypeptide(L)'
;MSQNIQPPSRRQIIKKLIEEKKKALTVDELVKLTGIPKDKIRQTITTYDTTVVRVGPQTYDTVERIYPGKTFRYTPQEKEIKKRVLSAEEDLHLFLTAARDYWEDITLIDDLNNQYFLKRSKAATKRSFSAYQGLALWYKKVGFKYGDDILFTCLDFSQKKYKIVHLKKKNRDEFVIKIKNKKLADFVYSILSFNMNKYEMDTFLIRKYLFIYPFNDPVPPDSLTKAIWNDKRFLISTRDKMLSWTGHLLTYELSIGLRKYYYLNEKGEYVLVTVLSDEYGRYGFCTLCDQRLIWEKDIGWRHPNDEMEWTDSYLTKEFFDMGKKKVN
;
A
#
# COMPACT_ATOMS: atom_id res chain seq x y z
N MET A 1 32.35 37.32 6.26
CA MET A 1 31.06 36.60 6.39
C MET A 1 31.36 35.12 6.61
N SER A 2 31.29 34.66 7.86
CA SER A 2 31.47 33.24 8.20
C SER A 2 30.23 32.48 7.74
N GLN A 3 30.40 31.58 6.76
CA GLN A 3 29.34 30.66 6.36
C GLN A 3 29.08 29.71 7.52
N ASN A 4 27.87 29.77 8.09
CA ASN A 4 27.44 28.90 9.17
C ASN A 4 27.14 27.52 8.56
N ILE A 5 28.14 26.64 8.51
CA ILE A 5 27.98 25.27 7.98
C ILE A 5 27.16 24.48 8.99
N GLN A 6 25.86 24.33 8.71
CA GLN A 6 25.00 23.47 9.53
C GLN A 6 25.45 22.01 9.36
N PRO A 7 25.71 21.27 10.45
CA PRO A 7 26.11 19.87 10.35
C PRO A 7 25.00 19.04 9.69
N PRO A 8 25.36 18.01 8.91
CA PRO A 8 24.37 17.18 8.23
C PRO A 8 23.48 16.48 9.26
N SER A 9 22.18 16.45 8.96
CA SER A 9 21.22 15.68 9.76
C SER A 9 21.57 14.19 9.73
N ARG A 10 21.15 13.45 10.77
CA ARG A 10 21.31 11.98 10.83
C ARG A 10 20.77 11.29 9.58
N ARG A 11 19.68 11.79 9.03
CA ARG A 11 19.08 11.28 7.79
C ARG A 11 20.02 11.45 6.60
N GLN A 12 20.63 12.62 6.44
CA GLN A 12 21.61 12.88 5.38
C GLN A 12 22.86 12.01 5.54
N ILE A 13 23.33 11.81 6.78
CA ILE A 13 24.45 10.91 7.08
C ILE A 13 24.12 9.48 6.64
N ILE A 14 22.95 8.94 7.04
CA ILE A 14 22.52 7.59 6.66
C ILE A 14 22.35 7.46 5.13
N LYS A 15 21.68 8.42 4.48
CA LYS A 15 21.47 8.42 3.02
C LYS A 15 22.82 8.37 2.29
N LYS A 16 23.71 9.30 2.60
CA LYS A 16 25.04 9.39 2.00
C LYS A 16 25.83 8.10 2.19
N LEU A 17 25.78 7.51 3.39
CA LEU A 17 26.46 6.24 3.67
C LEU A 17 25.92 5.09 2.78
N ILE A 18 24.60 4.97 2.62
CA ILE A 18 24.00 3.94 1.77
C ILE A 18 24.41 4.13 0.30
N GLU A 19 24.45 5.38 -0.17
CA GLU A 19 24.88 5.75 -1.52
C GLU A 19 26.36 5.41 -1.76
N GLU A 20 27.24 5.79 -0.83
CA GLU A 20 28.68 5.49 -0.88
C GLU A 20 28.96 3.98 -0.87
N LYS A 21 28.24 3.22 -0.05
CA LYS A 21 28.40 1.76 0.03
C LYS A 21 27.80 1.01 -1.16
N LYS A 22 26.94 1.65 -1.96
CA LYS A 22 26.25 1.06 -3.13
C LYS A 22 25.53 -0.27 -2.83
N LYS A 23 25.16 -0.52 -1.58
CA LYS A 23 24.39 -1.71 -1.15
C LYS A 23 23.43 -1.36 -0.02
N ALA A 24 22.34 -2.15 0.11
CA ALA A 24 21.41 -1.98 1.22
C ALA A 24 22.13 -2.29 2.53
N LEU A 25 21.76 -1.59 3.61
CA LEU A 25 22.41 -1.74 4.91
C LEU A 25 21.39 -2.12 5.98
N THR A 26 21.79 -3.04 6.86
CA THR A 26 21.03 -3.37 8.06
C THR A 26 21.14 -2.26 9.12
N VAL A 27 20.20 -2.22 10.07
CA VAL A 27 20.27 -1.31 11.22
C VAL A 27 21.59 -1.47 11.97
N ASP A 28 22.07 -2.70 12.16
CA ASP A 28 23.29 -2.96 12.93
C ASP A 28 24.56 -2.52 12.14
N GLU A 29 24.58 -2.69 10.81
CA GLU A 29 25.62 -2.10 9.96
C GLU A 29 25.61 -0.57 10.03
N LEU A 30 24.43 0.06 10.01
CA LEU A 30 24.30 1.51 10.15
C LEU A 30 24.83 1.99 11.51
N VAL A 31 24.53 1.29 12.60
CA VAL A 31 25.08 1.59 13.95
C VAL A 31 26.61 1.54 13.90
N LYS A 32 27.17 0.44 13.37
CA LYS A 32 28.63 0.22 13.31
C LYS A 32 29.34 1.30 12.48
N LEU A 33 28.76 1.70 11.35
CA LEU A 33 29.39 2.63 10.39
C LEU A 33 29.20 4.11 10.75
N THR A 34 28.13 4.46 11.47
CA THR A 34 27.82 5.86 11.80
C THR A 34 28.09 6.22 13.26
N GLY A 35 28.21 5.22 14.15
CA GLY A 35 28.24 5.43 15.61
C GLY A 35 26.91 5.89 16.20
N ILE A 36 25.85 6.01 15.40
CA ILE A 36 24.53 6.45 15.87
C ILE A 36 23.85 5.31 16.64
N PRO A 37 23.29 5.55 17.83
CA PRO A 37 22.53 4.56 18.58
C PRO A 37 21.36 3.95 17.79
N LYS A 38 21.07 2.67 18.05
CA LYS A 38 20.08 1.87 17.33
C LYS A 38 18.66 2.47 17.36
N ASP A 39 18.24 2.99 18.51
CA ASP A 39 16.96 3.68 18.68
C ASP A 39 16.89 4.94 17.80
N LYS A 40 17.97 5.72 17.72
CA LYS A 40 18.05 6.94 16.88
C LYS A 40 18.06 6.62 15.40
N ILE A 41 18.72 5.54 14.97
CA ILE A 41 18.62 5.04 13.59
C ILE A 41 17.17 4.65 13.29
N ARG A 42 16.53 3.86 14.15
CA ARG A 42 15.13 3.45 13.99
C ARG A 42 14.19 4.65 13.90
N GLN A 43 14.34 5.65 14.77
CA GLN A 43 13.56 6.89 14.72
C GLN A 43 13.78 7.67 13.41
N THR A 44 15.01 7.69 12.90
CA THR A 44 15.35 8.43 11.68
C THR A 44 14.71 7.81 10.43
N ILE A 45 14.72 6.48 10.33
CA ILE A 45 14.28 5.71 9.14
C ILE A 45 12.80 5.28 9.18
N THR A 46 12.10 5.50 10.30
CA THR A 46 10.67 5.18 10.44
C THR A 46 9.75 6.29 9.93
N THR A 47 10.28 7.47 9.64
CA THR A 47 9.47 8.59 9.15
C THR A 47 8.86 8.29 7.78
N TYR A 48 7.59 8.66 7.60
CA TYR A 48 6.80 8.28 6.42
C TYR A 48 7.26 9.00 5.14
N ASP A 49 7.91 10.16 5.21
CA ASP A 49 8.37 10.90 4.02
C ASP A 49 9.91 10.90 3.94
N THR A 50 10.49 9.70 3.86
CA THR A 50 11.94 9.52 3.73
C THR A 50 12.34 9.02 2.35
N THR A 51 13.53 9.42 1.90
CA THR A 51 14.22 8.79 0.77
C THR A 51 14.95 7.50 1.18
N VAL A 52 15.14 7.26 2.48
CA VAL A 52 15.66 5.99 3.01
C VAL A 52 14.49 5.08 3.38
N VAL A 53 14.35 3.96 2.67
CA VAL A 53 13.19 3.07 2.75
C VAL A 53 13.58 1.65 3.13
N ARG A 54 12.65 0.93 3.74
CA ARG A 54 12.85 -0.46 4.13
C ARG A 54 12.69 -1.37 2.91
N VAL A 55 13.70 -2.21 2.66
CA VAL A 55 13.70 -3.20 1.55
C VAL A 55 13.76 -4.64 2.05
N GLY A 56 13.93 -4.85 3.35
CA GLY A 56 13.93 -6.18 3.98
C GLY A 56 13.81 -6.11 5.50
N PRO A 57 13.97 -7.24 6.21
CA PRO A 57 14.01 -7.27 7.67
C PRO A 57 15.15 -6.39 8.20
N GLN A 58 14.79 -5.28 8.88
CA GLN A 58 15.75 -4.28 9.39
C GLN A 58 16.79 -3.81 8.36
N THR A 59 16.48 -3.91 7.06
CA THR A 59 17.40 -3.60 5.95
C THR A 59 16.84 -2.43 5.15
N TYR A 60 17.69 -1.45 4.87
CA TYR A 60 17.32 -0.15 4.34
C TYR A 60 18.16 0.24 3.13
N ASP A 61 17.53 0.97 2.23
CA ASP A 61 18.10 1.43 0.97
C ASP A 61 17.59 2.85 0.66
N THR A 62 18.13 3.51 -0.36
CA THR A 62 17.56 4.74 -0.92
C THR A 62 16.55 4.42 -2.00
N VAL A 63 15.46 5.21 -2.09
CA VAL A 63 14.45 5.05 -3.14
C VAL A 63 15.13 5.13 -4.51
N GLU A 64 16.03 6.09 -4.70
CA GLU A 64 16.74 6.35 -5.95
C GLU A 64 17.48 5.12 -6.50
N ARG A 65 17.98 4.22 -5.64
CA ARG A 65 18.67 3.00 -6.09
C ARG A 65 17.74 1.84 -6.39
N ILE A 66 16.69 1.65 -5.59
CA ILE A 66 15.86 0.44 -5.63
C ILE A 66 14.64 0.57 -6.54
N TYR A 67 14.27 1.80 -6.86
CA TYR A 67 13.06 2.09 -7.61
C TYR A 67 13.19 1.88 -9.12
N PRO A 68 14.33 2.22 -9.78
CA PRO A 68 14.53 1.94 -11.19
C PRO A 68 14.24 0.48 -11.55
N GLY A 69 13.53 0.27 -12.66
CA GLY A 69 13.08 -1.04 -13.14
C GLY A 69 11.74 -1.51 -12.58
N LYS A 70 11.23 -0.93 -11.48
CA LYS A 70 9.89 -1.28 -10.97
C LYS A 70 8.83 -0.85 -11.97
N THR A 71 7.86 -1.74 -12.22
CA THR A 71 6.73 -1.52 -13.12
C THR A 71 5.41 -1.56 -12.37
N PHE A 72 4.55 -0.57 -12.61
CA PHE A 72 3.20 -0.50 -12.08
C PHE A 72 2.17 -0.55 -13.20
N ARG A 73 1.10 -1.32 -12.98
CA ARG A 73 -0.06 -1.34 -13.87
C ARG A 73 -1.14 -0.42 -13.35
N TYR A 74 -1.63 0.44 -14.23
CA TYR A 74 -2.80 1.26 -13.99
C TYR A 74 -3.87 0.98 -15.04
N THR A 75 -5.13 0.82 -14.61
CA THR A 75 -6.28 0.72 -15.52
C THR A 75 -7.11 2.00 -15.37
N PRO A 76 -7.01 2.97 -16.28
CA PRO A 76 -7.79 4.21 -16.21
C PRO A 76 -9.31 3.96 -16.24
N GLN A 77 -10.05 4.72 -15.46
CA GLN A 77 -11.52 4.71 -15.49
C GLN A 77 -12.05 5.39 -16.77
N GLU A 78 -13.29 5.10 -17.14
CA GLU A 78 -13.91 5.69 -18.35
C GLU A 78 -13.89 7.23 -18.32
N LYS A 79 -14.10 7.84 -17.13
CA LYS A 79 -14.05 9.30 -16.93
C LYS A 79 -12.66 9.88 -17.24
N GLU A 80 -11.60 9.13 -16.95
CA GLU A 80 -10.21 9.53 -17.18
C GLU A 80 -9.86 9.46 -18.66
N ILE A 81 -10.28 8.38 -19.33
CA ILE A 81 -10.09 8.20 -20.78
C ILE A 81 -10.82 9.30 -21.56
N LYS A 82 -12.08 9.58 -21.22
CA LYS A 82 -12.88 10.66 -21.84
C LYS A 82 -12.19 12.02 -21.71
N LYS A 83 -11.63 12.30 -20.53
CA LYS A 83 -10.92 13.55 -20.24
C LYS A 83 -9.45 13.54 -20.69
N ARG A 84 -8.91 12.38 -21.08
CA ARG A 84 -7.50 12.13 -21.42
C ARG A 84 -6.54 12.58 -20.32
N VAL A 85 -6.91 12.26 -19.08
CA VAL A 85 -6.12 12.52 -17.86
C VAL A 85 -5.83 11.21 -17.15
N LEU A 86 -4.90 11.23 -16.20
CA LEU A 86 -4.78 10.18 -15.19
C LEU A 86 -5.30 10.69 -13.86
N SER A 87 -5.91 9.81 -13.09
CA SER A 87 -6.18 10.05 -11.69
C SER A 87 -4.87 10.26 -10.95
N ALA A 88 -4.83 11.28 -10.12
CA ALA A 88 -3.81 11.38 -9.08
C ALA A 88 -4.35 10.81 -7.75
N GLU A 89 -5.22 9.79 -7.83
CA GLU A 89 -5.55 8.89 -6.72
C GLU A 89 -4.31 8.12 -6.26
N GLU A 90 -4.41 7.59 -5.04
CA GLU A 90 -3.28 7.34 -4.16
C GLU A 90 -2.31 6.26 -4.67
N ASP A 91 -2.79 5.13 -5.20
CA ASP A 91 -1.94 4.07 -5.77
C ASP A 91 -0.98 4.58 -6.86
N LEU A 92 -1.51 5.24 -7.88
CA LEU A 92 -0.71 5.73 -9.00
C LEU A 92 0.18 6.90 -8.55
N HIS A 93 -0.38 7.83 -7.76
CA HIS A 93 0.38 8.97 -7.27
C HIS A 93 1.60 8.51 -6.46
N LEU A 94 1.40 7.64 -5.47
CA LEU A 94 2.49 7.12 -4.65
C LEU A 94 3.46 6.25 -5.44
N PHE A 95 3.01 5.56 -6.47
CA PHE A 95 3.95 4.89 -7.36
C PHE A 95 4.84 5.89 -8.12
N LEU A 96 4.30 7.02 -8.57
CA LEU A 96 5.08 7.99 -9.34
C LEU A 96 6.00 8.87 -8.47
N THR A 97 5.65 9.09 -7.21
CA THR A 97 6.37 10.03 -6.33
C THR A 97 7.09 9.37 -5.16
N ALA A 98 6.69 8.14 -4.76
CA ALA A 98 7.12 7.39 -3.59
C ALA A 98 7.12 8.14 -2.24
N ALA A 99 6.48 9.31 -2.18
CA ALA A 99 6.30 10.17 -1.01
C ALA A 99 5.10 11.11 -1.26
N ARG A 100 4.63 11.82 -0.21
CA ARG A 100 3.62 12.87 -0.38
C ARG A 100 4.26 14.14 -0.96
N ASP A 101 4.79 14.04 -2.18
CA ASP A 101 5.24 15.20 -2.95
C ASP A 101 4.26 15.51 -4.07
N TYR A 102 3.51 16.58 -3.87
CA TYR A 102 2.35 16.93 -4.67
C TYR A 102 2.67 17.80 -5.88
N TRP A 103 3.93 18.20 -6.05
CA TRP A 103 4.35 19.23 -7.01
C TRP A 103 5.46 18.78 -7.97
N GLU A 104 5.84 17.50 -7.97
CA GLU A 104 6.90 17.03 -8.83
C GLU A 104 6.48 16.94 -10.31
N ASP A 105 7.37 17.41 -11.19
CA ASP A 105 7.26 17.26 -12.64
C ASP A 105 7.63 15.82 -13.02
N ILE A 106 6.64 15.02 -13.40
CA ILE A 106 6.84 13.63 -13.82
C ILE A 106 6.98 13.60 -15.34
N THR A 107 8.04 12.98 -15.85
CA THR A 107 8.28 12.82 -17.28
C THR A 107 8.01 11.38 -17.69
N LEU A 108 7.09 11.21 -18.63
CA LEU A 108 6.77 9.91 -19.22
C LEU A 108 7.41 9.79 -20.61
N ILE A 109 7.96 8.62 -20.92
CA ILE A 109 8.70 8.36 -22.16
C ILE A 109 8.08 7.13 -22.84
N ASP A 110 7.59 7.26 -24.08
CA ASP A 110 7.06 6.11 -24.83
C ASP A 110 8.15 5.28 -25.52
N ASP A 111 7.77 4.16 -26.14
CA ASP A 111 8.70 3.27 -26.87
C ASP A 111 9.43 3.96 -28.06
N LEU A 112 8.92 5.09 -28.52
CA LEU A 112 9.50 5.90 -29.59
C LEU A 112 10.30 7.10 -29.03
N ASN A 113 10.63 7.09 -27.74
CA ASN A 113 11.34 8.15 -27.01
C ASN A 113 10.64 9.52 -27.02
N ASN A 114 9.32 9.58 -27.29
CA ASN A 114 8.57 10.81 -27.13
C ASN A 114 8.33 11.07 -25.65
N GLN A 115 8.50 12.32 -25.24
CA GLN A 115 8.34 12.74 -23.85
C GLN A 115 6.98 13.41 -23.62
N TYR A 116 6.36 13.08 -22.50
CA TYR A 116 5.10 13.64 -22.04
C TYR A 116 5.25 14.09 -20.60
N PHE A 117 5.10 15.39 -20.36
CA PHE A 117 5.23 15.97 -19.03
C PHE A 117 3.87 15.96 -18.33
N LEU A 118 3.79 15.27 -17.20
CA LEU A 118 2.60 15.27 -16.37
C LEU A 118 2.56 16.53 -15.52
N LYS A 119 1.48 17.29 -15.66
CA LYS A 119 1.19 18.42 -14.76
C LYS A 119 -0.01 18.08 -13.92
N ARG A 120 0.14 18.18 -12.60
CA ARG A 120 -0.99 18.01 -11.69
C ARG A 120 -1.90 19.23 -11.77
N SER A 121 -3.15 19.03 -12.16
CA SER A 121 -4.17 20.07 -12.04
C SER A 121 -4.86 19.93 -10.68
N LYS A 122 -4.76 20.96 -9.83
CA LYS A 122 -5.62 21.05 -8.65
C LYS A 122 -7.06 21.17 -9.14
N ALA A 123 -7.91 20.25 -8.70
CA ALA A 123 -9.34 20.45 -8.85
C ALA A 123 -9.73 21.65 -7.97
N ALA A 124 -10.30 22.69 -8.58
CA ALA A 124 -10.82 23.84 -7.86
C ALA A 124 -11.80 23.35 -6.77
N THR A 125 -11.41 23.52 -5.50
CA THR A 125 -12.14 23.60 -4.20
C THR A 125 -13.43 22.79 -3.94
N LYS A 126 -14.03 22.08 -4.90
CA LYS A 126 -15.29 21.34 -4.81
C LYS A 126 -15.31 20.02 -5.61
N ARG A 127 -14.17 19.53 -6.11
CA ARG A 127 -14.10 18.25 -6.84
C ARG A 127 -13.08 17.30 -6.20
N SER A 128 -13.55 16.11 -5.83
CA SER A 128 -12.85 15.00 -5.18
C SER A 128 -11.79 14.30 -6.05
N PHE A 129 -11.25 14.95 -7.09
CA PHE A 129 -10.38 14.28 -8.06
C PHE A 129 -9.23 15.18 -8.51
N SER A 130 -8.07 15.07 -7.87
CA SER A 130 -6.84 15.59 -8.46
C SER A 130 -6.44 14.72 -9.65
N ALA A 131 -5.94 15.33 -10.73
CA ALA A 131 -5.61 14.62 -11.97
C ALA A 131 -4.27 15.07 -12.53
N TYR A 132 -3.58 14.17 -13.22
CA TYR A 132 -2.45 14.48 -14.08
C TYR A 132 -2.91 14.72 -15.51
N GLN A 133 -2.51 15.87 -16.04
CA GLN A 133 -2.72 16.27 -17.44
C GLN A 133 -1.44 16.07 -18.24
N GLY A 134 -1.50 16.20 -19.58
CA GLY A 134 -0.33 16.12 -20.47
C GLY A 134 -0.29 14.89 -21.37
N LEU A 135 -1.24 13.97 -21.24
CA LEU A 135 -1.28 12.72 -22.01
C LEU A 135 -2.26 12.72 -23.19
N ALA A 136 -2.92 13.84 -23.48
CA ALA A 136 -3.96 13.91 -24.51
C ALA A 136 -3.48 13.44 -25.90
N LEU A 137 -2.27 13.83 -26.30
CA LEU A 137 -1.66 13.38 -27.55
C LEU A 137 -1.32 11.90 -27.53
N TRP A 138 -0.80 11.39 -26.41
CA TRP A 138 -0.46 9.98 -26.26
C TRP A 138 -1.71 9.08 -26.35
N TYR A 139 -2.77 9.40 -25.59
CA TYR A 139 -4.05 8.67 -25.66
C TYR A 139 -4.61 8.60 -27.08
N LYS A 140 -4.53 9.72 -27.83
CA LYS A 140 -4.97 9.78 -29.24
C LYS A 140 -4.08 8.91 -30.13
N LYS A 141 -2.76 9.01 -29.99
CA LYS A 141 -1.77 8.26 -30.79
C LYS A 141 -1.92 6.74 -30.62
N VAL A 142 -2.09 6.27 -29.39
CA VAL A 142 -2.21 4.83 -29.09
C VAL A 142 -3.63 4.28 -29.28
N GLY A 143 -4.61 5.16 -29.49
CA GLY A 143 -6.01 4.77 -29.62
C GLY A 143 -6.54 4.07 -28.35
N PHE A 144 -6.24 4.63 -27.17
CA PHE A 144 -6.52 4.01 -25.88
C PHE A 144 -8.03 3.78 -25.67
N LYS A 145 -8.42 2.58 -25.20
CA LYS A 145 -9.82 2.20 -24.97
C LYS A 145 -10.10 1.83 -23.51
N TYR A 146 -11.38 1.83 -23.14
CA TYR A 146 -11.80 1.38 -21.81
C TYR A 146 -11.41 -0.09 -21.56
N GLY A 147 -10.80 -0.32 -20.40
CA GLY A 147 -10.28 -1.63 -20.00
C GLY A 147 -8.86 -1.94 -20.49
N ASP A 148 -8.24 -1.06 -21.29
CA ASP A 148 -6.80 -1.11 -21.53
C ASP A 148 -6.03 -0.65 -20.29
N ASP A 149 -4.76 -1.05 -20.21
CA ASP A 149 -3.85 -0.66 -19.14
C ASP A 149 -2.72 0.25 -19.63
N ILE A 150 -2.16 0.98 -18.69
CA ILE A 150 -0.90 1.70 -18.82
C ILE A 150 0.10 1.05 -17.87
N LEU A 151 1.25 0.65 -18.40
CA LEU A 151 2.39 0.22 -17.60
C LEU A 151 3.35 1.39 -17.43
N PHE A 152 3.74 1.66 -16.18
CA PHE A 152 4.72 2.67 -15.82
C PHE A 152 5.96 1.97 -15.28
N THR A 153 7.07 2.02 -16.00
CA THR A 153 8.36 1.47 -15.52
C THR A 153 9.28 2.62 -15.15
N CYS A 154 9.75 2.65 -13.90
CA CYS A 154 10.70 3.69 -13.47
C CYS A 154 12.03 3.54 -14.22
N LEU A 155 12.48 4.61 -14.88
CA LEU A 155 13.79 4.68 -15.53
C LEU A 155 14.81 5.36 -14.62
N ASP A 156 14.44 6.53 -14.09
CA ASP A 156 15.24 7.30 -13.16
C ASP A 156 14.32 8.01 -12.17
N PHE A 157 14.37 7.58 -10.92
CA PHE A 157 13.50 8.14 -9.89
C PHE A 157 13.95 9.52 -9.42
N SER A 158 15.26 9.84 -9.49
CA SER A 158 15.77 11.15 -9.09
C SER A 158 15.27 12.27 -10.00
N GLN A 159 15.00 11.93 -11.27
CA GLN A 159 14.45 12.83 -12.29
C GLN A 159 12.96 12.58 -12.58
N LYS A 160 12.31 11.69 -11.82
CA LYS A 160 10.92 11.24 -12.04
C LYS A 160 10.62 10.86 -13.49
N LYS A 161 11.55 10.13 -14.12
CA LYS A 161 11.42 9.62 -15.49
C LYS A 161 10.88 8.20 -15.48
N TYR A 162 9.81 8.00 -16.23
CA TYR A 162 9.15 6.70 -16.36
C TYR A 162 8.94 6.35 -17.83
N LYS A 163 9.17 5.09 -18.18
CA LYS A 163 8.70 4.53 -19.44
C LYS A 163 7.20 4.26 -19.34
N ILE A 164 6.45 4.60 -20.37
CA ILE A 164 5.03 4.28 -20.49
C ILE A 164 4.74 3.36 -21.65
N VAL A 165 3.94 2.33 -21.40
CA VAL A 165 3.51 1.35 -22.41
C VAL A 165 2.01 1.17 -22.35
N HIS A 166 1.37 1.21 -23.52
CA HIS A 166 -0.04 0.84 -23.67
C HIS A 166 -0.18 -0.68 -23.78
N LEU A 167 -0.90 -1.28 -22.84
CA LEU A 167 -1.25 -2.69 -22.88
C LEU A 167 -2.74 -2.83 -23.18
N LYS A 168 -3.06 -3.34 -24.37
CA LYS A 168 -4.46 -3.59 -24.76
C LYS A 168 -5.07 -4.65 -23.87
N LYS A 169 -6.35 -4.50 -23.52
CA LYS A 169 -7.12 -5.47 -22.72
C LYS A 169 -6.95 -6.91 -23.21
N LYS A 170 -7.04 -7.11 -24.53
CA LYS A 170 -6.92 -8.43 -25.18
C LYS A 170 -5.53 -9.08 -25.07
N ASN A 171 -4.51 -8.29 -24.74
CA ASN A 171 -3.13 -8.76 -24.56
C ASN A 171 -2.81 -9.05 -23.09
N ARG A 172 -3.77 -8.89 -22.17
CA ARG A 172 -3.59 -9.19 -20.75
C ARG A 172 -3.51 -10.70 -20.56
N ASP A 173 -2.45 -11.16 -19.90
CA ASP A 173 -2.36 -12.51 -19.37
C ASP A 173 -3.10 -12.58 -18.03
N GLU A 174 -4.42 -12.76 -18.07
CA GLU A 174 -5.25 -12.78 -16.86
C GLU A 174 -4.86 -13.89 -15.87
N PHE A 175 -4.30 -15.00 -16.36
CA PHE A 175 -3.85 -16.09 -15.50
C PHE A 175 -2.64 -15.67 -14.65
N VAL A 176 -1.61 -15.14 -15.30
CA VAL A 176 -0.40 -14.63 -14.61
C VAL A 176 -0.76 -13.45 -13.70
N ILE A 177 -1.62 -12.54 -14.16
CA ILE A 177 -2.08 -11.39 -13.37
C ILE A 177 -2.81 -11.87 -12.11
N LYS A 178 -3.71 -12.85 -12.21
CA LYS A 178 -4.42 -13.40 -11.05
C LYS A 178 -3.49 -14.02 -10.01
N ILE A 179 -2.45 -14.75 -10.45
CA ILE A 179 -1.43 -15.30 -9.54
C ILE A 179 -0.69 -14.17 -8.81
N LYS A 180 -0.33 -13.10 -9.53
CA LYS A 180 0.38 -11.95 -8.95
C LYS A 180 -0.51 -11.12 -8.03
N ASN A 181 -1.79 -10.94 -8.37
CA ASN A 181 -2.77 -10.32 -7.49
C ASN A 181 -2.89 -11.12 -6.18
N LYS A 182 -2.93 -12.45 -6.27
CA LYS A 182 -2.92 -13.31 -5.08
C LYS A 182 -1.64 -13.14 -4.25
N LYS A 183 -0.46 -13.10 -4.87
CA LYS A 183 0.82 -12.88 -4.16
C LYS A 183 0.84 -11.51 -3.47
N LEU A 184 0.37 -10.45 -4.14
CA LEU A 184 0.23 -9.13 -3.55
C LEU A 184 -0.75 -9.15 -2.37
N ALA A 185 -1.91 -9.78 -2.54
CA ALA A 185 -2.89 -9.95 -1.47
C ALA A 185 -2.32 -10.72 -0.27
N ASP A 186 -1.60 -11.83 -0.49
CA ASP A 186 -0.94 -12.60 0.57
C ASP A 186 0.12 -11.75 1.31
N PHE A 187 0.84 -10.89 0.59
CA PHE A 187 1.81 -9.97 1.17
C PHE A 187 1.15 -8.86 2.01
N VAL A 188 0.10 -8.23 1.50
CA VAL A 188 -0.71 -7.22 2.22
C VAL A 188 -1.36 -7.84 3.46
N TYR A 189 -1.86 -9.07 3.36
CA TYR A 189 -2.39 -9.82 4.48
C TYR A 189 -1.36 -9.98 5.60
N SER A 190 -0.13 -10.34 5.24
CA SER A 190 0.99 -10.45 6.18
C SER A 190 1.29 -9.11 6.85
N ILE A 191 1.39 -8.01 6.09
CA ILE A 191 1.61 -6.66 6.64
C ILE A 191 0.54 -6.31 7.67
N LEU A 192 -0.74 -6.46 7.32
CA LEU A 192 -1.85 -6.09 8.18
C LEU A 192 -1.97 -6.98 9.42
N SER A 193 -1.56 -8.25 9.34
CA SER A 193 -1.58 -9.18 10.48
C SER A 193 -0.68 -8.69 11.62
N PHE A 194 0.41 -8.00 11.29
CA PHE A 194 1.32 -7.38 12.26
C PHE A 194 0.97 -5.93 12.59
N ASN A 195 0.00 -5.32 11.91
CA ASN A 195 -0.45 -3.98 12.27
C ASN A 195 -1.29 -4.06 13.55
N MET A 196 -1.18 -3.05 14.41
CA MET A 196 -1.93 -3.01 15.67
C MET A 196 -3.44 -2.93 15.39
N ASN A 197 -3.82 -2.02 14.49
CA ASN A 197 -5.22 -1.76 14.16
C ASN A 197 -5.86 -2.80 13.24
N LYS A 198 -5.08 -3.74 12.67
CA LYS A 198 -5.53 -4.76 11.69
C LYS A 198 -6.16 -4.22 10.40
N TYR A 199 -6.15 -2.90 10.24
CA TYR A 199 -6.35 -2.17 9.00
C TYR A 199 -5.25 -1.15 8.82
N GLU A 200 -5.17 -0.58 7.63
CA GLU A 200 -4.27 0.51 7.30
C GLU A 200 -4.82 1.29 6.11
N MET A 201 -4.49 2.58 6.03
CA MET A 201 -4.78 3.35 4.83
C MET A 201 -3.98 2.80 3.64
N ASP A 202 -4.58 2.78 2.46
CA ASP A 202 -3.91 2.31 1.25
C ASP A 202 -2.58 3.02 1.00
N THR A 203 -2.50 4.33 1.21
CA THR A 203 -1.27 5.11 1.06
C THR A 203 -0.11 4.55 1.88
N PHE A 204 -0.40 4.22 3.13
CA PHE A 204 0.57 3.61 4.04
C PHE A 204 0.89 2.15 3.65
N LEU A 205 -0.10 1.39 3.17
CA LEU A 205 0.13 0.03 2.69
C LEU A 205 1.01 -0.01 1.45
N ILE A 206 0.74 0.86 0.48
CA ILE A 206 1.50 0.98 -0.77
C ILE A 206 2.96 1.21 -0.44
N ARG A 207 3.27 2.18 0.42
CA ARG A 207 4.65 2.44 0.83
C ARG A 207 5.31 1.22 1.48
N LYS A 208 4.56 0.46 2.30
CA LYS A 208 5.08 -0.73 2.98
C LYS A 208 5.43 -1.87 2.02
N TYR A 209 4.70 -2.03 0.90
CA TYR A 209 4.98 -3.12 -0.04
C TYR A 209 5.77 -2.72 -1.28
N LEU A 210 5.71 -1.47 -1.72
CA LEU A 210 6.29 -1.01 -2.98
C LEU A 210 7.79 -1.31 -3.11
N PHE A 211 8.52 -1.22 -2.00
CA PHE A 211 9.96 -1.43 -1.94
C PHE A 211 10.37 -2.87 -1.65
N ILE A 212 9.45 -3.70 -1.17
CA ILE A 212 9.71 -5.10 -0.76
C ILE A 212 9.18 -6.09 -1.80
N TYR A 213 8.02 -5.80 -2.40
CA TYR A 213 7.41 -6.62 -3.42
C TYR A 213 8.19 -6.49 -4.75
N PRO A 214 8.45 -7.60 -5.46
CA PRO A 214 9.25 -7.61 -6.67
C PRO A 214 8.46 -7.10 -7.89
N PHE A 215 8.35 -5.77 -8.02
CA PHE A 215 7.73 -5.10 -9.17
C PHE A 215 8.57 -5.08 -10.45
N ASN A 216 9.72 -5.76 -10.48
CA ASN A 216 10.63 -5.76 -11.63
C ASN A 216 10.21 -6.78 -12.71
N ASP A 217 8.95 -7.19 -12.71
CA ASP A 217 8.40 -8.21 -13.59
C ASP A 217 7.71 -7.54 -14.80
N PRO A 218 7.87 -8.07 -16.03
CA PRO A 218 7.22 -7.53 -17.23
C PRO A 218 5.69 -7.51 -17.16
N VAL A 219 5.08 -8.36 -16.32
CA VAL A 219 3.63 -8.42 -16.10
C VAL A 219 3.37 -8.15 -14.62
N PRO A 220 3.35 -6.90 -14.13
CA PRO A 220 3.07 -6.62 -12.71
C PRO A 220 1.65 -7.08 -12.28
N PRO A 221 1.33 -7.13 -10.97
CA PRO A 221 -0.05 -7.26 -10.52
C PRO A 221 -0.90 -6.04 -10.97
N ASP A 222 -2.22 -6.14 -10.85
CA ASP A 222 -3.08 -4.95 -10.88
C ASP A 222 -2.78 -4.02 -9.69
N SER A 223 -3.33 -2.80 -9.71
CA SER A 223 -3.29 -1.88 -8.57
C SER A 223 -3.87 -2.53 -7.30
N LEU A 224 -3.47 -2.05 -6.12
CA LEU A 224 -3.77 -2.72 -4.84
C LEU A 224 -5.25 -2.98 -4.69
N THR A 225 -6.05 -1.91 -4.83
CA THR A 225 -7.50 -1.95 -4.67
C THR A 225 -8.13 -2.97 -5.62
N LYS A 226 -7.68 -3.04 -6.88
CA LYS A 226 -8.19 -4.01 -7.87
C LYS A 226 -7.73 -5.43 -7.58
N ALA A 227 -6.50 -5.62 -7.15
CA ALA A 227 -5.92 -6.93 -6.83
C ALA A 227 -6.63 -7.61 -5.65
N ILE A 228 -7.07 -6.83 -4.66
CA ILE A 228 -7.74 -7.36 -3.46
C ILE A 228 -9.26 -7.21 -3.49
N TRP A 229 -9.83 -6.53 -4.49
CA TRP A 229 -11.26 -6.18 -4.52
C TRP A 229 -12.18 -7.37 -4.24
N ASN A 230 -11.90 -8.52 -4.85
CA ASN A 230 -12.71 -9.74 -4.69
C ASN A 230 -12.14 -10.74 -3.66
N ASP A 231 -11.07 -10.39 -2.95
CA ASP A 231 -10.46 -11.26 -1.95
C ASP A 231 -11.21 -11.12 -0.61
N LYS A 232 -11.96 -12.16 -0.26
CA LYS A 232 -12.83 -12.21 0.93
C LYS A 232 -12.09 -12.01 2.26
N ARG A 233 -10.76 -12.10 2.28
CA ARG A 233 -9.96 -11.83 3.49
C ARG A 233 -9.94 -10.35 3.85
N PHE A 234 -10.25 -9.47 2.90
CA PHE A 234 -10.15 -8.03 3.07
C PHE A 234 -11.52 -7.36 3.13
N LEU A 235 -11.55 -6.28 3.88
CA LEU A 235 -12.58 -5.25 3.82
C LEU A 235 -11.95 -3.97 3.27
N ILE A 236 -12.73 -3.21 2.49
CA ILE A 236 -12.35 -1.93 1.89
C ILE A 236 -13.35 -0.89 2.39
N SER A 237 -12.88 0.12 3.10
CA SER A 237 -13.74 1.06 3.85
C SER A 237 -14.79 1.76 2.99
N THR A 238 -14.42 2.14 1.76
CA THR A 238 -15.30 2.82 0.79
C THR A 238 -16.41 1.92 0.23
N ARG A 239 -16.33 0.61 0.48
CA ARG A 239 -17.35 -0.39 0.10
C ARG A 239 -18.05 -0.99 1.32
N ASP A 240 -17.29 -1.29 2.36
CA ASP A 240 -17.69 -2.21 3.44
C ASP A 240 -18.00 -1.49 4.76
N LYS A 241 -18.36 -0.20 4.77
CA LYS A 241 -18.80 0.55 5.98
C LYS A 241 -18.00 0.19 7.24
N MET A 242 -16.68 0.26 7.15
CA MET A 242 -15.79 -0.15 8.23
C MET A 242 -15.69 0.93 9.30
N LEU A 243 -15.66 0.54 10.57
CA LEU A 243 -15.37 1.43 11.69
C LEU A 243 -13.88 1.42 12.06
N SER A 244 -13.40 2.55 12.56
CA SER A 244 -12.09 2.68 13.20
C SER A 244 -12.09 2.03 14.60
N TRP A 245 -10.91 1.97 15.23
CA TRP A 245 -10.78 1.55 16.63
C TRP A 245 -11.63 2.41 17.59
N THR A 246 -11.86 3.68 17.25
CA THR A 246 -12.66 4.62 18.06
C THR A 246 -14.16 4.61 17.70
N GLY A 247 -14.59 3.69 16.84
CA GLY A 247 -15.99 3.56 16.44
C GLY A 247 -16.48 4.54 15.36
N HIS A 248 -15.59 5.28 14.70
CA HIS A 248 -15.96 6.18 13.61
C HIS A 248 -15.96 5.47 12.25
N LEU A 249 -16.94 5.78 11.41
CA LEU A 249 -17.02 5.23 10.06
C LEU A 249 -15.87 5.78 9.19
N LEU A 250 -15.14 4.89 8.54
CA LEU A 250 -14.01 5.19 7.68
C LEU A 250 -14.48 5.63 6.28
N THR A 251 -15.21 6.75 6.19
CA THR A 251 -15.88 7.16 4.94
C THR A 251 -15.05 8.00 3.99
N TYR A 252 -14.01 8.66 4.48
CA TYR A 252 -13.33 9.72 3.73
C TYR A 252 -12.07 9.24 3.00
N GLU A 253 -11.41 8.22 3.53
CA GLU A 253 -10.13 7.70 3.02
C GLU A 253 -10.23 6.19 2.79
N LEU A 254 -9.53 5.70 1.77
CA LEU A 254 -9.52 4.28 1.43
C LEU A 254 -8.64 3.54 2.45
N SER A 255 -9.28 2.73 3.29
CA SER A 255 -8.64 1.86 4.26
C SER A 255 -8.92 0.42 3.93
N ILE A 256 -7.91 -0.42 4.12
CA ILE A 256 -7.98 -1.86 3.87
C ILE A 256 -7.78 -2.57 5.20
N GLY A 257 -8.80 -3.33 5.61
CA GLY A 257 -8.80 -4.12 6.84
C GLY A 257 -8.82 -5.61 6.58
N LEU A 258 -8.39 -6.38 7.57
CA LEU A 258 -8.52 -7.84 7.57
C LEU A 258 -9.89 -8.24 8.10
N ARG A 259 -10.77 -8.79 7.26
CA ARG A 259 -12.16 -9.17 7.59
C ARG A 259 -12.29 -9.98 8.88
N LYS A 260 -11.33 -10.87 9.16
CA LYS A 260 -11.34 -11.71 10.37
C LYS A 260 -11.18 -10.94 11.68
N TYR A 261 -10.86 -9.64 11.65
CA TYR A 261 -10.83 -8.78 12.82
C TYR A 261 -12.02 -7.82 12.85
N TYR A 262 -13.08 -8.14 12.11
CA TYR A 262 -14.30 -7.34 12.08
C TYR A 262 -15.56 -8.19 12.27
N TYR A 263 -16.45 -7.68 13.11
CA TYR A 263 -17.79 -8.17 13.36
C TYR A 263 -18.80 -7.33 12.57
N LEU A 264 -19.74 -7.96 11.88
CA LEU A 264 -20.81 -7.23 11.19
C LEU A 264 -21.96 -7.00 12.17
N ASN A 265 -22.19 -5.75 12.56
CA ASN A 265 -23.27 -5.42 13.48
C ASN A 265 -24.66 -5.42 12.79
N GLU A 266 -25.71 -5.26 13.58
CA GLU A 266 -27.11 -5.20 13.11
C GLU A 266 -27.40 -4.03 12.15
N LYS A 267 -26.56 -2.99 12.17
CA LYS A 267 -26.64 -1.83 11.26
C LYS A 267 -25.96 -2.08 9.91
N GLY A 268 -25.37 -3.26 9.72
CA GLY A 268 -24.61 -3.60 8.52
C GLY A 268 -23.27 -2.87 8.42
N GLU A 269 -22.66 -2.54 9.56
CA GLU A 269 -21.35 -1.90 9.67
C GLU A 269 -20.34 -2.91 10.22
N TYR A 270 -19.12 -2.87 9.69
CA TYR A 270 -18.04 -3.72 10.17
C TYR A 270 -17.33 -3.05 11.34
N VAL A 271 -17.59 -3.56 12.54
CA VAL A 271 -17.02 -3.14 13.81
C VAL A 271 -15.74 -3.90 14.10
N LEU A 272 -14.70 -3.23 14.60
CA LEU A 272 -13.44 -3.88 14.91
C LEU A 272 -13.58 -4.85 16.10
N VAL A 273 -12.84 -5.96 16.05
CA VAL A 273 -12.74 -6.94 17.12
C VAL A 273 -11.32 -6.96 17.67
N THR A 274 -11.21 -6.73 18.98
CA THR A 274 -9.94 -6.87 19.70
C THR A 274 -9.74 -8.32 20.09
N VAL A 275 -8.55 -8.86 19.80
CA VAL A 275 -8.15 -10.19 20.26
C VAL A 275 -7.18 -10.05 21.42
N LEU A 276 -7.58 -10.55 22.59
CA LEU A 276 -6.79 -10.53 23.82
C LEU A 276 -6.28 -11.94 24.16
N SER A 277 -5.31 -12.01 25.07
CA SER A 277 -4.75 -13.27 25.58
C SER A 277 -4.54 -13.17 27.08
N ASP A 278 -4.90 -14.21 27.82
CA ASP A 278 -4.69 -14.34 29.27
C ASP A 278 -4.19 -15.76 29.63
N GLU A 279 -4.25 -16.14 30.90
CA GLU A 279 -3.81 -17.46 31.39
C GLU A 279 -4.70 -18.63 30.90
N TYR A 280 -5.94 -18.36 30.48
CA TYR A 280 -6.91 -19.36 30.04
C TYR A 280 -6.98 -19.51 28.52
N GLY A 281 -6.55 -18.50 27.75
CA GLY A 281 -6.48 -18.61 26.31
C GLY A 281 -6.50 -17.28 25.56
N ARG A 282 -7.13 -17.29 24.39
CA ARG A 282 -7.31 -16.11 23.53
C ARG A 282 -8.79 -15.89 23.21
N TYR A 283 -9.23 -14.63 23.27
CA TYR A 283 -10.65 -14.26 23.17
C TYR A 283 -10.84 -13.01 22.31
N GLY A 284 -12.04 -12.87 21.73
CA GLY A 284 -12.43 -11.69 20.96
C GLY A 284 -13.41 -10.80 21.72
N PHE A 285 -13.27 -9.48 21.57
CA PHE A 285 -14.17 -8.47 22.13
C PHE A 285 -14.58 -7.44 21.10
N CYS A 286 -15.85 -7.04 21.11
CA CYS A 286 -16.37 -5.97 20.27
C CYS A 286 -15.90 -4.61 20.79
N THR A 287 -15.25 -3.77 19.97
CA THR A 287 -14.71 -2.47 20.41
C THR A 287 -15.77 -1.39 20.68
N LEU A 288 -17.06 -1.65 20.43
CA LEU A 288 -18.13 -0.68 20.67
C LEU A 288 -18.91 -0.91 21.96
N CYS A 289 -19.09 -2.18 22.35
CA CYS A 289 -19.90 -2.55 23.52
C CYS A 289 -19.10 -3.32 24.55
N ASP A 290 -17.82 -3.59 24.29
CA ASP A 290 -16.90 -4.34 25.14
C ASP A 290 -17.37 -5.76 25.51
N GLN A 291 -18.39 -6.27 24.81
CA GLN A 291 -18.88 -7.63 24.99
C GLN A 291 -17.99 -8.65 24.26
N ARG A 292 -17.89 -9.83 24.88
CA ARG A 292 -17.18 -10.99 24.34
C ARG A 292 -17.88 -11.49 23.07
N LEU A 293 -17.08 -11.94 22.10
CA LEU A 293 -17.53 -12.46 20.81
C LEU A 293 -17.04 -13.89 20.60
N ILE A 294 -17.82 -14.67 19.85
CA ILE A 294 -17.48 -16.03 19.42
C ILE A 294 -17.10 -16.00 17.96
N TRP A 295 -16.00 -16.70 17.62
CA TRP A 295 -15.60 -16.91 16.24
C TRP A 295 -16.08 -18.27 15.74
N GLU A 296 -16.88 -18.25 14.67
CA GLU A 296 -17.30 -19.44 13.95
C GLU A 296 -16.76 -19.44 12.52
N LYS A 297 -16.33 -20.61 12.04
CA LYS A 297 -15.66 -20.72 10.73
C LYS A 297 -16.51 -20.22 9.56
N ASP A 298 -17.80 -20.55 9.58
CA ASP A 298 -18.70 -20.29 8.45
C ASP A 298 -19.50 -18.98 8.60
N ILE A 299 -19.65 -18.48 9.83
CA ILE A 299 -20.40 -17.26 10.14
C ILE A 299 -19.46 -16.05 10.38
N GLY A 300 -18.31 -16.28 10.99
CA GLY A 300 -17.40 -15.26 11.48
C GLY A 300 -17.67 -14.92 12.95
N TRP A 301 -17.49 -13.65 13.31
CA TRP A 301 -17.79 -13.18 14.66
C TRP A 301 -19.30 -13.04 14.89
N ARG A 302 -19.77 -13.42 16.08
CA ARG A 302 -21.11 -13.10 16.58
C ARG A 302 -21.10 -12.90 18.09
N HIS A 303 -22.16 -12.29 18.60
CA HIS A 303 -22.43 -12.32 20.03
C HIS A 303 -22.89 -13.72 20.46
N PRO A 304 -22.53 -14.14 21.69
CA PRO A 304 -23.07 -15.34 22.31
C PRO A 304 -24.58 -15.24 22.52
N ASN A 305 -25.27 -16.38 22.43
CA ASN A 305 -26.71 -16.46 22.66
C ASN A 305 -27.06 -16.60 24.15
N ASP A 306 -26.14 -17.12 24.96
CA ASP A 306 -26.30 -17.36 26.39
C ASP A 306 -24.97 -17.25 27.17
N GLU A 307 -25.05 -17.35 28.50
CA GLU A 307 -23.89 -17.23 29.39
C GLU A 307 -22.92 -18.43 29.32
N MET A 308 -23.40 -19.63 28.96
CA MET A 308 -22.54 -20.81 28.83
C MET A 308 -21.61 -20.67 27.61
N GLU A 309 -22.12 -20.15 26.50
CA GLU A 309 -21.29 -19.82 25.35
C GLU A 309 -20.23 -18.76 25.69
N TRP A 310 -20.50 -17.90 26.68
CA TRP A 310 -19.58 -16.87 27.15
C TRP A 310 -18.33 -17.47 27.80
N THR A 311 -18.49 -18.49 28.63
CA THR A 311 -17.38 -19.13 29.35
C THR A 311 -16.45 -19.89 28.40
N ASP A 312 -17.01 -20.51 27.36
CA ASP A 312 -16.30 -21.40 26.45
C ASP A 312 -15.79 -20.73 25.14
N SER A 313 -15.87 -19.41 25.01
CA SER A 313 -15.60 -18.71 23.73
C SER A 313 -14.11 -18.57 23.34
N TYR A 314 -13.28 -19.60 23.50
CA TYR A 314 -11.87 -19.54 23.10
C TYR A 314 -11.70 -19.45 21.58
N LEU A 315 -10.64 -18.79 21.13
CA LEU A 315 -10.31 -18.74 19.71
C LEU A 315 -9.70 -20.04 19.23
N THR A 316 -10.37 -20.66 18.27
CA THR A 316 -9.92 -21.92 17.67
C THR A 316 -8.69 -21.72 16.78
N LYS A 317 -7.96 -22.81 16.48
CA LYS A 317 -6.77 -22.78 15.62
C LYS A 317 -7.09 -22.21 14.22
N GLU A 318 -8.29 -22.49 13.72
CA GLU A 318 -8.80 -22.01 12.44
C GLU A 318 -8.74 -20.48 12.33
N PHE A 319 -9.04 -19.75 13.40
CA PHE A 319 -8.94 -18.29 13.43
C PHE A 319 -7.53 -17.79 13.11
N PHE A 320 -6.52 -18.46 13.66
CA PHE A 320 -5.11 -18.12 13.50
C PHE A 320 -4.55 -18.58 12.16
N ASP A 321 -5.08 -19.66 11.60
CA ASP A 321 -4.62 -20.24 10.35
C ASP A 321 -5.33 -19.68 9.11
N MET A 322 -6.39 -18.87 9.29
CA MET A 322 -6.95 -18.07 8.20
C MET A 322 -5.86 -17.31 7.44
N GLY A 323 -5.86 -17.47 6.12
CA GLY A 323 -4.89 -16.83 5.22
C GLY A 323 -3.52 -17.51 5.15
N LYS A 324 -3.19 -18.45 6.05
CA LYS A 324 -2.01 -19.32 5.95
C LYS A 324 -2.33 -20.53 5.07
N LYS A 325 -2.42 -20.37 3.75
CA LYS A 325 -2.19 -21.54 2.89
C LYS A 325 -0.69 -21.85 2.97
N LYS A 326 -0.32 -23.07 3.35
CA LYS A 326 1.07 -23.54 3.23
C LYS A 326 1.52 -23.26 1.79
N VAL A 327 2.54 -22.42 1.66
CA VAL A 327 3.33 -22.34 0.43
C VAL A 327 4.13 -23.65 0.44
N ASN A 328 3.61 -24.66 -0.24
CA ASN A 328 4.40 -25.83 -0.60
C ASN A 328 5.26 -25.49 -1.80
#